data_AF-A0A5K4EJI9-F1
#
_entry.id   AF-A0A5K4EJI9-F1
#
_cell.length_a   1.000
_cell.length_b   1.000
_cell.length_c   1.000
_cell.angle_alpha   90.00
_cell.angle_beta   90.00
_cell.angle_gamma   90.00
#
_symmetry.space_group_name_H-M   'P 1'
#
loop_
_entity.id
_entity.type
_entity.pdbx_description
1 polymer ?
#
loop_
_entity_poly.entity_id
_entity_poly.type
_entity_poly.pdbx_seq_one_letter_code
_entity_poly.pdbx_strand_id
1 'polypeptide(L)'
;MKVVGVWMSDSKVDSIGLNSLLHEKRSDLIFRKINPCISISEQGPFDVVLHKIPEFLSGDSSKRGQKIIESFINYAKNNPHVLFIDSPMSLRCLLTRLNQFSSLQDIIRMSDIRNEIFVPKFCLLSQKEPTKLCEAGISYPIVCKSLMAHGKDSVHKF
;
A
#
# COMPACT_ATOMS: atom_id res chain seq x y z
N MET A 1 -2.03 14.20 -25.10
CA MET A 1 -0.86 13.57 -24.47
C MET A 1 -1.01 13.70 -22.96
N LYS A 2 -1.05 12.59 -22.22
CA LYS A 2 -1.16 12.55 -20.76
C LYS A 2 0.17 12.14 -20.15
N VAL A 3 0.54 12.70 -19.01
CA VAL A 3 1.82 12.42 -18.33
C VAL A 3 1.58 11.53 -17.11
N VAL A 4 2.24 10.37 -17.09
CA VAL A 4 2.21 9.40 -15.99
C VAL A 4 3.51 9.49 -15.20
N GLY A 5 3.44 10.01 -13.98
CA GLY A 5 4.53 9.97 -13.01
C GLY A 5 4.65 8.59 -12.37
N VAL A 6 5.85 8.00 -12.38
CA VAL A 6 6.12 6.66 -11.81
C VAL A 6 7.01 6.81 -10.58
N TRP A 7 6.47 6.49 -9.40
CA TRP A 7 7.20 6.56 -8.12
C TRP A 7 7.26 5.18 -7.44
N MET A 8 8.33 4.44 -7.70
CA MET A 8 8.61 3.16 -7.05
C MET A 8 10.11 2.83 -7.15
N SER A 9 10.58 1.83 -6.40
CA SER A 9 11.98 1.38 -6.51
C SER A 9 12.27 0.77 -7.89
N ASP A 10 13.51 0.87 -8.33
CA ASP A 10 13.96 0.33 -9.64
C ASP A 10 13.69 -1.17 -9.73
N SER A 11 14.05 -1.91 -8.66
CA SER A 11 13.70 -3.32 -8.54
C SER A 11 12.21 -3.61 -8.71
N LYS A 12 11.34 -2.69 -8.27
CA LYS A 12 9.90 -2.84 -8.46
C LYS A 12 9.52 -2.58 -9.91
N VAL A 13 9.97 -1.47 -10.50
CA VAL A 13 9.76 -1.14 -11.93
C VAL A 13 10.14 -2.32 -12.81
N ASP A 14 11.33 -2.90 -12.58
CA ASP A 14 11.86 -4.05 -13.31
C ASP A 14 10.94 -5.26 -13.17
N SER A 15 10.57 -5.62 -11.92
CA SER A 15 9.79 -6.82 -11.63
C SER A 15 8.40 -6.84 -12.25
N ILE A 16 7.82 -5.66 -12.54
CA ILE A 16 6.50 -5.53 -13.16
C ILE A 16 6.59 -5.11 -14.64
N GLY A 17 7.80 -5.08 -15.22
CA GLY A 17 8.01 -4.79 -16.62
C GLY A 17 7.73 -3.34 -17.03
N LEU A 18 7.73 -2.38 -16.10
CA LEU A 18 7.48 -0.96 -16.41
C LEU A 18 8.67 -0.27 -17.10
N ASN A 19 9.86 -0.87 -17.10
CA ASN A 19 11.04 -0.28 -17.76
C ASN A 19 10.82 -0.02 -19.24
N SER A 20 10.16 -0.95 -19.94
CA SER A 20 9.85 -0.76 -21.36
C SER A 20 8.97 0.49 -21.55
N LEU A 21 7.95 0.67 -20.71
CA LEU A 21 7.03 1.81 -20.77
C LEU A 21 7.70 3.16 -20.44
N LEU A 22 8.73 3.17 -19.59
CA LEU A 22 9.50 4.40 -19.31
C LEU A 22 10.27 4.91 -20.55
N HIS A 23 10.59 4.01 -21.49
CA HIS A 23 11.36 4.33 -22.70
C HIS A 23 10.53 4.28 -23.99
N GLU A 24 9.32 3.71 -23.93
CA GLU A 24 8.43 3.58 -25.08
C GLU A 24 7.82 4.93 -25.47
N LYS A 25 7.88 5.26 -26.76
CA LYS A 25 7.19 6.42 -27.31
C LYS A 25 5.76 6.03 -27.65
N ARG A 26 4.80 6.60 -26.93
CA ARG A 26 3.38 6.45 -27.21
C ARG A 26 2.77 7.78 -27.66
N SER A 27 1.72 7.73 -28.46
CA SER A 27 1.04 8.93 -28.97
C SER A 27 0.10 9.56 -27.95
N ASP A 28 -0.30 8.81 -26.93
CA ASP A 28 -1.31 9.17 -25.94
C ASP A 28 -0.73 9.42 -24.55
N LEU A 29 0.32 8.68 -24.15
CA LEU A 29 0.92 8.69 -22.82
C LEU A 29 2.43 8.98 -22.85
N ILE A 30 2.91 9.70 -21.83
CA ILE A 30 4.34 9.86 -21.53
C ILE A 30 4.59 9.39 -20.11
N PHE A 31 5.45 8.40 -19.92
CA PHE A 31 5.87 7.96 -18.60
C PHE A 31 7.12 8.72 -18.14
N ARG A 32 7.13 9.17 -16.89
CA ARG A 32 8.27 9.87 -16.28
C ARG A 32 8.54 9.30 -14.90
N LYS A 33 9.78 8.90 -14.64
CA LYS A 33 10.20 8.48 -13.30
C LYS A 33 10.25 9.68 -12.37
N ILE A 34 9.60 9.58 -11.22
CA ILE A 34 9.64 10.61 -10.17
C ILE A 34 10.89 10.36 -9.31
N ASN A 35 11.69 11.40 -9.14
CA ASN A 35 12.84 11.40 -8.25
C ASN A 35 12.40 11.70 -6.82
N PRO A 36 12.54 10.77 -5.86
CA PRO A 36 12.13 10.98 -4.47
C PRO A 36 13.00 11.99 -3.71
N CYS A 37 14.14 12.40 -4.27
CA CYS A 37 15.03 13.41 -3.68
C CYS A 37 14.61 14.85 -4.03
N ILE A 38 13.65 15.02 -4.94
CA ILE A 38 13.16 16.32 -5.42
C ILE A 38 11.67 16.39 -5.06
N SER A 39 11.15 17.60 -4.77
CA SER A 39 9.73 17.78 -4.52
C SER A 39 8.89 17.31 -5.71
N ILE A 40 7.83 16.53 -5.48
CA ILE A 40 6.95 16.08 -6.56
C ILE A 40 6.26 17.26 -7.27
N SER A 41 6.01 18.36 -6.54
CA SER A 41 5.44 19.59 -7.11
C SER A 41 6.33 20.23 -8.19
N GLU A 42 7.64 20.00 -8.13
CA GLU A 42 8.63 20.55 -9.08
C GLU A 42 8.81 19.67 -10.32
N GLN A 43 8.27 18.45 -10.30
CA GLN A 43 8.47 17.44 -11.35
C GLN A 43 7.25 17.28 -12.27
N GLY A 44 6.13 17.90 -11.89
CA GLY A 44 4.89 17.91 -12.66
C GLY A 44 4.87 18.92 -13.82
N PRO A 45 3.70 19.17 -14.43
CA PRO A 45 2.40 18.58 -14.08
C PRO A 45 2.32 17.10 -14.47
N PHE A 46 1.56 16.33 -13.68
CA PHE A 46 1.21 14.94 -13.97
C PHE A 46 -0.31 14.85 -14.18
N ASP A 47 -0.76 13.92 -15.02
CA ASP A 47 -2.17 13.56 -15.11
C ASP A 47 -2.48 12.33 -14.24
N VAL A 48 -1.49 11.43 -14.13
CA VAL A 48 -1.57 10.21 -13.32
C VAL A 48 -0.28 10.06 -12.53
N VAL A 49 -0.36 9.58 -11.29
CA VAL A 49 0.78 9.14 -10.50
C VAL A 49 0.59 7.67 -10.14
N LEU A 50 1.40 6.81 -10.76
CA LEU A 50 1.50 5.39 -10.47
C LEU A 50 2.62 5.18 -9.44
N HIS A 51 2.29 4.59 -8.29
CA HIS A 51 3.28 4.52 -7.22
C HIS A 51 3.21 3.25 -6.37
N LYS A 52 4.36 2.95 -5.77
CA LYS A 52 4.51 2.00 -4.67
C LYS A 52 5.65 2.48 -3.78
N ILE A 53 5.32 3.39 -2.88
CA ILE A 53 6.27 4.05 -1.98
C ILE A 53 6.49 3.17 -0.73
N PRO A 54 7.69 2.62 -0.48
CA PRO A 54 7.94 1.73 0.65
C PRO A 54 7.62 2.35 2.01
N GLU A 55 7.85 3.65 2.18
CA GLU A 55 7.62 4.39 3.41
C GLU A 55 6.14 4.37 3.83
N PHE A 56 5.22 4.35 2.86
CA PHE A 56 3.78 4.17 3.10
C PHE A 56 3.43 2.79 3.62
N LEU A 57 4.24 1.77 3.34
CA LEU A 57 3.93 0.38 3.60
C LEU A 57 4.68 -0.15 4.83
N SER A 58 5.87 0.37 5.11
CA SER A 58 6.71 -0.04 6.24
C SER A 58 6.31 0.59 7.58
N GLY A 59 5.41 1.59 7.57
CA GLY A 59 5.12 2.40 8.74
C GLY A 59 6.35 3.16 9.24
N ASP A 60 7.19 3.64 8.31
CA ASP A 60 8.46 4.30 8.64
C ASP A 60 8.24 5.51 9.56
N SER A 61 8.74 5.42 10.78
CA SER A 61 8.71 6.49 11.79
C SER A 61 9.90 7.44 11.69
N SER A 62 10.80 7.23 10.73
CA SER A 62 11.91 8.14 10.49
C SER A 62 11.41 9.52 10.02
N LYS A 63 12.10 10.58 10.42
CA LYS A 63 11.81 11.96 9.96
C LYS A 63 11.84 12.07 8.44
N ARG A 64 12.66 11.25 7.76
CA ARG A 64 12.76 11.23 6.30
C ARG A 64 11.51 10.60 5.69
N GLY A 65 11.09 9.43 6.17
CA GLY A 65 9.90 8.75 5.66
C GLY A 65 8.62 9.55 5.90
N GLN A 66 8.49 10.16 7.07
CA GLN A 66 7.38 11.07 7.37
C GLN A 66 7.31 12.25 6.40
N LYS A 67 8.45 12.90 6.10
CA LYS A 67 8.49 13.98 5.11
C LYS A 67 8.11 13.54 3.70
N ILE A 68 8.53 12.34 3.27
CA ILE A 68 8.16 11.78 1.97
C ILE A 68 6.64 11.57 1.91
N ILE A 69 6.07 10.94 2.94
CA ILE A 69 4.62 10.69 3.06
C ILE A 69 3.83 12.00 3.07
N GLU A 70 4.25 12.97 3.88
CA GLU A 70 3.61 14.29 3.97
C GLU A 70 3.66 15.04 2.65
N SER A 71 4.82 15.07 1.98
CA SER A 71 4.99 15.70 0.67
C SER A 71 4.04 15.08 -0.36
N PHE A 72 3.95 13.76 -0.40
CA PHE A 72 3.08 13.04 -1.33
C PHE A 72 1.59 13.29 -1.05
N ILE A 73 1.16 13.25 0.22
CA ILE A 73 -0.21 13.55 0.62
C ILE A 73 -0.57 15.00 0.29
N ASN A 74 0.31 15.95 0.58
CA ASN A 74 0.07 17.36 0.30
C ASN A 74 -0.03 17.62 -1.20
N TYR A 75 0.81 16.98 -2.00
CA TYR A 75 0.70 17.05 -3.46
C TYR A 75 -0.65 16.52 -3.96
N ALA A 76 -1.11 15.37 -3.45
CA ALA A 76 -2.41 14.82 -3.82
C ALA A 76 -3.59 15.73 -3.42
N LYS A 77 -3.53 16.34 -2.23
CA LYS A 77 -4.55 17.29 -1.77
C LYS A 77 -4.60 18.57 -2.62
N ASN A 78 -3.44 19.09 -3.01
CA ASN A 78 -3.33 20.32 -3.78
C ASN A 78 -3.61 20.11 -5.28
N ASN A 79 -3.60 18.86 -5.76
CA ASN A 79 -3.82 18.52 -7.16
C ASN A 79 -4.92 17.45 -7.31
N PRO A 80 -6.19 17.78 -6.99
CA PRO A 80 -7.30 16.82 -7.00
C PRO A 80 -7.65 16.31 -8.41
N HIS A 81 -7.14 16.96 -9.47
CA HIS A 81 -7.29 16.53 -10.86
C HIS A 81 -6.33 15.39 -11.25
N VAL A 82 -5.32 15.11 -10.43
CA VAL A 82 -4.33 14.07 -10.69
C VAL A 82 -4.87 12.73 -10.19
N LEU A 83 -4.88 11.72 -11.05
CA LEU A 83 -5.27 10.37 -10.67
C LEU A 83 -4.11 9.66 -9.98
N PHE A 84 -4.30 9.23 -8.73
CA PHE A 84 -3.30 8.44 -7.99
C PHE A 84 -3.68 6.96 -8.01
N ILE A 85 -2.73 6.12 -8.41
CA ILE A 85 -2.88 4.67 -8.42
C ILE A 85 -1.85 4.08 -7.43
N ASP A 86 -2.23 3.73 -6.20
CA ASP A 86 -3.57 3.90 -5.57
C ASP A 86 -3.77 5.26 -4.88
N SER A 87 -4.98 5.58 -4.43
CA SER A 87 -5.23 6.79 -3.63
C SER A 87 -4.35 6.81 -2.36
N PRO A 88 -3.60 7.90 -2.09
CA PRO A 88 -2.73 7.98 -0.92
C PRO A 88 -3.50 7.87 0.40
N MET A 89 -4.78 8.28 0.41
CA MET A 89 -5.64 8.20 1.58
C MET A 89 -6.03 6.75 1.88
N SER A 90 -6.19 5.92 0.85
CA SER A 90 -6.59 4.51 0.99
C SER A 90 -5.46 3.61 1.48
N LEU A 91 -4.19 3.99 1.26
CA LEU A 91 -3.05 3.14 1.62
C LEU A 91 -2.91 2.88 3.12
N ARG A 92 -3.46 3.74 3.99
CA ARG A 92 -3.35 3.57 5.46
C ARG A 92 -4.01 2.27 5.95
N CYS A 93 -5.08 1.81 5.31
CA CYS A 93 -5.72 0.55 5.71
C CYS A 93 -4.83 -0.68 5.42
N LEU A 94 -3.86 -0.54 4.50
CA LEU A 94 -2.96 -1.62 4.09
C LEU A 94 -1.74 -1.79 5.00
N LEU A 95 -1.54 -0.92 5.99
CA LEU A 95 -0.37 -0.95 6.88
C LEU A 95 -0.32 -2.22 7.76
N THR A 96 -1.46 -2.59 8.33
CA THR A 96 -1.53 -3.69 9.30
C THR A 96 -2.46 -4.78 8.80
N ARG A 97 -2.08 -6.04 9.03
CA ARG A 97 -2.95 -7.18 8.73
C ARG A 97 -4.27 -7.06 9.49
N LEU A 98 -4.22 -6.59 10.73
CA LEU A 98 -5.43 -6.36 11.54
C LEU A 98 -6.42 -5.43 10.82
N ASN A 99 -5.96 -4.28 10.32
CA ASN A 99 -6.82 -3.34 9.60
C ASN A 99 -7.35 -3.96 8.30
N GLN A 100 -6.51 -4.65 7.53
CA GLN A 100 -6.91 -5.32 6.30
C GLN A 100 -8.01 -6.36 6.54
N PHE A 101 -7.82 -7.25 7.52
CA PHE A 101 -8.78 -8.30 7.85
C PHE A 101 -10.07 -7.74 8.44
N SER A 102 -10.00 -6.71 9.30
CA SER A 102 -11.18 -6.03 9.82
C SER A 102 -11.98 -5.37 8.71
N SER A 103 -11.35 -4.61 7.82
CA SER A 103 -12.03 -3.99 6.67
C SER A 103 -12.67 -5.03 5.75
N LEU A 104 -11.95 -6.13 5.45
CA LEU A 104 -12.48 -7.23 4.64
C LEU A 104 -13.70 -7.88 5.31
N GLN A 105 -13.63 -8.13 6.62
CA GLN A 105 -14.73 -8.70 7.39
C GLN A 105 -15.98 -7.80 7.37
N ASP A 106 -15.79 -6.49 7.54
CA ASP A 106 -16.89 -5.52 7.51
C ASP A 106 -17.53 -5.43 6.11
N ILE A 107 -16.70 -5.34 5.06
CA ILE A 107 -17.16 -5.31 3.66
C ILE A 107 -18.00 -6.56 3.35
N ILE A 108 -17.50 -7.75 3.70
CA ILE A 108 -18.19 -9.00 3.40
C ILE A 108 -19.50 -9.11 4.18
N ARG A 109 -19.51 -8.74 5.47
CA ARG A 109 -20.73 -8.72 6.29
C ARG A 109 -21.83 -7.82 5.72
N MET A 110 -21.45 -6.69 5.13
CA MET A 110 -22.37 -5.72 4.54
C MET A 110 -22.75 -6.05 3.09
N SER A 111 -22.12 -7.06 2.48
CA SER A 111 -22.31 -7.41 1.08
C SER A 111 -23.32 -8.55 0.87
N ASP A 112 -23.88 -8.63 -0.34
CA ASP A 112 -24.75 -9.74 -0.74
C ASP A 112 -23.99 -11.06 -0.93
N ILE A 113 -22.67 -11.00 -1.09
CA ILE A 113 -21.78 -12.16 -1.29
C ILE A 113 -21.28 -12.77 0.03
N ARG A 114 -21.88 -12.42 1.18
CA ARG A 114 -21.48 -12.92 2.51
C ARG A 114 -21.53 -14.45 2.66
N ASN A 115 -22.29 -15.12 1.80
CA ASN A 115 -22.40 -16.58 1.77
C ASN A 115 -21.41 -17.23 0.77
N GLU A 116 -20.74 -16.42 -0.05
CA GLU A 116 -19.79 -16.88 -1.08
C GLU A 116 -18.34 -16.66 -0.64
N ILE A 117 -18.08 -15.63 0.16
CA ILE A 117 -16.74 -15.32 0.66
C ILE A 117 -16.68 -15.51 2.17
N PHE A 118 -15.70 -16.30 2.60
CA PHE A 118 -15.39 -16.51 4.00
C PHE A 118 -14.12 -15.75 4.41
N VAL A 119 -14.18 -15.02 5.53
CA VAL A 119 -13.01 -14.45 6.19
C VAL A 119 -12.60 -15.34 7.35
N PRO A 120 -11.40 -15.97 7.34
CA PRO A 120 -10.92 -16.74 8.46
C PRO A 120 -10.93 -15.93 9.76
N LYS A 121 -11.28 -16.56 10.88
CA LYS A 121 -11.20 -15.93 12.20
C LYS A 121 -9.75 -15.51 12.47
N PHE A 122 -9.58 -14.30 12.99
CA PHE A 122 -8.28 -13.71 13.27
C PHE A 122 -8.35 -12.95 14.60
N CYS A 123 -7.21 -12.84 15.28
CA CYS A 123 -7.06 -11.99 16.46
C CYS A 123 -5.64 -11.44 16.53
N LEU A 124 -5.46 -10.34 17.26
CA LEU A 124 -4.15 -9.84 17.60
C LEU A 124 -3.63 -10.58 18.83
N LEU A 125 -2.54 -11.32 18.67
CA LEU A 125 -1.86 -12.00 19.78
C LEU A 125 -0.74 -11.11 20.33
N SER A 126 -0.91 -10.65 21.57
CA SER A 126 0.22 -10.18 22.38
C SER A 126 0.88 -11.39 23.03
N GLN A 127 2.21 -11.38 23.21
CA GLN A 127 3.00 -12.50 23.74
C GLN A 127 2.54 -13.06 25.10
N LYS A 128 1.61 -12.39 25.79
CA LYS A 128 1.19 -12.68 27.17
C LYS A 128 -0.20 -13.30 27.29
N GLU A 129 -0.97 -13.45 26.20
CA GLU A 129 -2.41 -13.75 26.29
C GLU A 129 -2.86 -14.81 25.27
N PRO A 130 -2.54 -16.10 25.50
CA PRO A 130 -2.99 -17.19 24.62
C PRO A 130 -4.51 -17.40 24.66
N THR A 131 -5.21 -16.94 25.71
CA THR A 131 -6.68 -17.05 25.84
C THR A 131 -7.42 -16.33 24.70
N LYS A 132 -6.79 -15.31 24.09
CA LYS A 132 -7.34 -14.57 22.94
C LYS A 132 -7.66 -15.47 21.74
N LEU A 133 -6.95 -16.58 21.55
CA LEU A 133 -7.29 -17.56 20.52
C LEU A 133 -8.65 -18.18 20.78
N CYS A 134 -8.88 -18.63 22.01
CA CYS A 134 -10.15 -19.23 22.44
C CYS A 134 -11.29 -18.22 22.39
N GLU A 135 -11.07 -16.99 22.88
CA GLU A 135 -12.04 -15.89 22.85
C GLU A 135 -12.44 -15.51 21.41
N ALA A 136 -11.48 -15.51 20.48
CA ALA A 136 -11.74 -15.30 19.06
C ALA A 136 -12.32 -16.55 18.36
N GLY A 137 -12.48 -17.67 19.07
CA GLY A 137 -12.99 -18.93 18.55
C GLY A 137 -12.10 -19.56 17.47
N ILE A 138 -10.78 -19.34 17.54
CA ILE A 138 -9.78 -19.90 16.63
C ILE A 138 -9.35 -21.28 17.13
N SER A 139 -9.40 -22.27 16.24
CA SER A 139 -8.96 -23.65 16.48
C SER A 139 -7.71 -24.00 15.68
N TYR A 140 -6.97 -25.01 16.12
CA TYR A 140 -5.81 -25.52 15.39
C TYR A 140 -6.20 -26.23 14.08
N PRO A 141 -5.32 -26.24 13.06
CA PRO A 141 -4.02 -25.56 13.01
C PRO A 141 -4.14 -24.05 12.78
N ILE A 142 -3.23 -23.27 13.38
CA ILE A 142 -3.21 -21.80 13.25
C ILE A 142 -2.02 -21.33 12.41
N VAL A 143 -2.19 -20.17 11.77
CA VAL A 143 -1.11 -19.47 11.07
C VAL A 143 -0.82 -18.15 11.78
N CYS A 144 0.37 -18.03 12.35
CA CYS A 144 0.86 -16.78 12.94
C CYS A 144 1.50 -15.91 11.85
N LYS A 145 1.11 -14.63 11.78
CA LYS A 145 1.70 -13.64 10.87
C LYS A 145 2.03 -12.38 11.65
N SER A 146 3.11 -11.69 11.27
CA SER A 146 3.42 -10.37 11.82
C SER A 146 2.24 -9.40 11.62
N LEU A 147 2.05 -8.48 12.58
CA LEU A 147 1.01 -7.45 12.49
C LEU A 147 1.25 -6.52 11.28
N MET A 148 2.50 -6.16 11.01
CA MET A 148 2.84 -5.32 9.85
C MET A 148 2.65 -6.14 8.58
N ALA A 149 1.87 -5.64 7.63
CA ALA A 149 1.59 -6.35 6.39
C ALA A 149 2.77 -6.32 5.41
N HIS A 150 3.62 -5.29 5.52
CA HIS A 150 4.77 -5.03 4.68
C HIS A 150 6.02 -4.67 5.50
N GLY A 151 7.21 -4.92 4.95
CA GLY A 151 8.48 -4.60 5.60
C GLY A 151 9.59 -5.55 5.15
N LYS A 152 10.75 -5.49 5.82
CA LYS A 152 11.92 -6.37 5.56
C LYS A 152 11.54 -7.84 5.68
N ASP A 153 12.35 -8.73 5.12
CA ASP A 153 12.13 -10.20 5.09
C ASP A 153 11.72 -10.81 6.43
N SER A 154 12.09 -10.19 7.56
CA SER A 154 11.64 -10.56 8.90
C SER A 154 10.12 -10.57 9.10
N VAL A 155 9.35 -9.84 8.29
CA VAL A 155 7.88 -9.86 8.30
C VAL A 155 7.31 -11.19 7.75
N HIS A 156 8.11 -11.91 6.97
CA HIS A 156 7.76 -13.19 6.34
C HIS A 156 8.52 -14.39 6.92
N LYS A 157 9.35 -14.18 7.96
CA LYS A 157 9.99 -15.27 8.70
C LYS A 157 8.98 -15.83 9.71
N PHE A 158 8.72 -17.13 9.59
CA PHE A 158 7.91 -17.90 10.52
C PHE A 158 8.75 -18.34 11.73
#